data_AF-A0A536JDD3-F1
#
_entry.id   AF-A0A536JDD3-F1
#
_cell.length_a   1.000
_cell.length_b   1.000
_cell.length_c   1.000
_cell.angle_alpha   90.00
_cell.angle_beta   90.00
_cell.angle_gamma   90.00
#
_symmetry.space_group_name_H-M   'P 1'
#
loop_
_entity.id
_entity.type
_entity.pdbx_description
1 polymer ?
#
loop_
_entity_poly.entity_id
_entity_poly.type
_entity_poly.pdbx_seq_one_letter_code
_entity_poly.pdbx_strand_id
1 'polypeptide(L)'
;MSSKMGRLGAEDPSTGPRRSSRPRILWIAAAVVAILAVVALWAAPRLQPATGTLVVVAAGRSASSLTASTLMLQRGDGSWVTAGSISGNVPPAPDQRQLIALPFPAASYDHIRFRGDVERVSVTVTAGQVEPLLLGIDAGNLIPGAVYAGNDEVNLGLGELAGKFVPMPSFDLVDHSSRAFNSSTTAGKDVVIAAFHTTCHETCPLYTALFFQLAKRVPATVTLAEVTTDPDVDTPAVLLDYRNRLGATWELATGTREQVASFWKTFGVDLATGDTHTSTLALLDRHGYIRLVYRGAPSIGNDIPPSLVTSLSAAGLRQLASGGDGWGAPDVLQSLLTIAGPEQSPQPAGGHAPGFKLASTGGGTVSLAALAGEPLVINFWRGDCPPCRAEMPLLQQRVGPQSKVQLVLINWGESAEAARSFLSRVGINQGSLLDSDLAVGRAYGVAALPTTVFVRSDGTIERRQVGELDERVLAAELSNLVSQ
;
A
#
# COMPACT_ATOMS: atom_id res chain seq x y z
N MET A 1 56.07 -15.52 -120.63
CA MET A 1 55.74 -15.85 -119.22
C MET A 1 56.75 -15.14 -118.34
N SER A 2 56.28 -14.05 -117.73
CA SER A 2 57.00 -13.01 -116.95
C SER A 2 56.16 -12.85 -115.67
N SER A 3 56.65 -13.13 -114.46
CA SER A 3 57.49 -12.31 -113.57
C SER A 3 56.69 -11.43 -112.59
N LYS A 4 57.06 -11.57 -111.30
CA LYS A 4 57.18 -10.54 -110.23
C LYS A 4 55.96 -9.93 -109.49
N MET A 5 56.22 -9.76 -108.18
CA MET A 5 55.84 -8.66 -107.25
C MET A 5 54.33 -8.50 -106.93
N GLY A 6 53.85 -8.10 -105.74
CA GLY A 6 54.43 -7.70 -104.45
C GLY A 6 53.30 -7.13 -103.55
N ARG A 7 53.52 -7.11 -102.23
CA ARG A 7 53.08 -6.12 -101.20
C ARG A 7 51.61 -5.61 -101.15
N LEU A 8 50.93 -5.78 -99.99
CA LEU A 8 50.54 -4.73 -98.99
C LEU A 8 49.31 -5.10 -98.12
N GLY A 9 49.54 -5.04 -96.79
CA GLY A 9 48.74 -4.45 -95.70
C GLY A 9 47.21 -4.59 -95.58
N ALA A 10 46.75 -5.00 -94.39
CA ALA A 10 45.76 -4.27 -93.59
C ALA A 10 45.76 -4.75 -92.11
N GLU A 11 45.61 -3.79 -91.21
CA GLU A 11 45.63 -3.88 -89.75
C GLU A 11 44.41 -4.63 -89.15
N ASP A 12 44.59 -5.22 -87.96
CA ASP A 12 43.51 -5.64 -87.07
C ASP A 12 43.64 -4.89 -85.73
N PRO A 13 42.65 -4.07 -85.32
CA PRO A 13 42.68 -3.35 -84.06
C PRO A 13 41.92 -4.12 -82.97
N SER A 14 42.58 -4.41 -81.85
CA SER A 14 42.16 -3.92 -80.52
C SER A 14 42.73 -4.76 -79.38
N THR A 15 43.48 -4.06 -78.55
CA THR A 15 43.92 -4.43 -77.21
C THR A 15 42.79 -4.35 -76.19
N GLY A 16 42.63 -5.38 -75.35
CA GLY A 16 41.88 -5.32 -74.10
C GLY A 16 42.71 -5.90 -72.95
N PRO A 17 43.07 -5.13 -71.91
CA PRO A 17 43.88 -5.66 -70.80
C PRO A 17 43.00 -6.48 -69.85
N ARG A 18 43.45 -7.70 -69.50
CA ARG A 18 42.85 -8.51 -68.42
C ARG A 18 42.98 -7.77 -67.10
N ARG A 19 41.94 -7.06 -66.68
CA ARG A 19 41.85 -6.46 -65.33
C ARG A 19 41.93 -7.55 -64.27
N SER A 20 42.98 -7.52 -63.44
CA SER A 20 43.09 -8.39 -62.27
C SER A 20 41.94 -8.06 -61.30
N SER A 21 41.15 -9.07 -60.93
CA SER A 21 39.99 -8.96 -60.01
C SER A 21 40.38 -8.98 -58.53
N ARG A 22 41.67 -9.19 -58.21
CA ARG A 22 42.19 -9.32 -56.85
C ARG A 22 41.91 -8.12 -55.92
N PRO A 23 42.06 -6.85 -56.34
CA PRO A 23 41.73 -5.73 -55.46
C PRO A 23 40.22 -5.60 -55.21
N ARG A 24 39.37 -5.97 -56.18
CA ARG A 24 37.91 -5.93 -56.01
C ARG A 24 37.41 -6.98 -54.99
N ILE A 25 38.00 -8.17 -54.98
CA ILE A 25 37.65 -9.23 -54.03
C ILE A 25 38.01 -8.82 -52.60
N LEU A 26 39.19 -8.20 -52.40
CA LEU A 26 39.61 -7.69 -51.10
C LEU A 26 38.69 -6.56 -50.58
N TRP A 27 38.27 -5.65 -51.44
CA TRP A 27 37.32 -4.59 -51.08
C TRP A 27 35.93 -5.11 -50.75
N ILE A 28 35.44 -6.12 -51.47
CA ILE A 28 34.15 -6.78 -51.17
C ILE A 28 34.24 -7.51 -49.83
N ALA A 29 35.33 -8.24 -49.56
CA ALA A 29 35.51 -8.92 -48.28
C ALA A 29 35.57 -7.93 -47.10
N ALA A 30 36.30 -6.82 -47.25
CA ALA A 30 36.35 -5.76 -46.24
C ALA A 30 34.99 -5.10 -46.01
N ALA A 31 34.22 -4.85 -47.08
CA ALA A 31 32.87 -4.31 -46.98
C ALA A 31 31.90 -5.29 -46.28
N VAL A 32 31.98 -6.59 -46.56
CA VAL A 32 31.17 -7.62 -45.88
C VAL A 32 31.51 -7.69 -44.39
N VAL A 33 32.79 -7.67 -44.02
CA VAL A 33 33.20 -7.66 -42.61
C VAL A 33 32.74 -6.38 -41.90
N ALA A 34 32.82 -5.22 -42.55
CA ALA A 34 32.32 -3.97 -42.00
C ALA A 34 30.79 -4.00 -41.83
N ILE A 35 30.05 -4.55 -42.80
CA ILE A 35 28.59 -4.73 -42.69
C ILE A 35 28.25 -5.70 -41.57
N LEU A 36 28.93 -6.84 -41.45
CA LEU A 36 28.71 -7.79 -40.37
C LEU A 36 29.04 -7.19 -39.00
N ALA A 37 30.10 -6.38 -38.90
CA ALA A 37 30.44 -5.66 -37.69
C ALA A 37 29.36 -4.62 -37.33
N VAL A 38 28.88 -3.84 -38.31
CA VAL A 38 27.79 -2.87 -38.11
C VAL A 38 26.48 -3.57 -37.73
N VAL A 39 26.14 -4.68 -38.39
CA VAL A 39 24.96 -5.49 -38.05
C VAL A 39 25.10 -6.09 -36.66
N ALA A 40 26.28 -6.58 -36.27
CA ALA A 40 26.53 -7.08 -34.91
C ALA A 40 26.43 -5.96 -33.87
N LEU A 41 26.99 -4.77 -34.15
CA LEU A 41 26.88 -3.58 -33.29
C LEU A 41 25.44 -3.05 -33.18
N TRP A 42 24.62 -3.23 -34.22
CA TRP A 42 23.22 -2.80 -34.24
C TRP A 42 22.24 -3.85 -33.67
N ALA A 43 22.58 -5.14 -33.79
CA ALA A 43 21.78 -6.26 -33.30
C ALA A 43 22.09 -6.64 -31.84
N ALA A 44 23.33 -6.48 -31.38
CA ALA A 44 23.74 -6.85 -30.01
C ALA A 44 22.91 -6.15 -28.91
N PRO A 45 22.57 -4.85 -29.00
CA PRO A 45 21.70 -4.20 -28.01
C PRO A 45 20.26 -4.73 -28.04
N ARG A 46 19.80 -5.27 -29.18
CA ARG A 46 18.45 -5.86 -29.34
C ARG A 46 18.36 -7.32 -28.91
N LEU A 47 19.51 -7.96 -28.70
CA LEU A 47 19.63 -9.34 -28.23
C LEU A 47 19.83 -9.43 -26.71
N GLN A 48 20.10 -8.32 -26.02
CA GLN A 48 20.15 -8.31 -24.57
C GLN A 48 18.73 -8.48 -24.02
N PRO A 49 18.49 -9.44 -23.11
CA PRO A 49 17.19 -9.59 -22.49
C PRO A 49 16.83 -8.29 -21.77
N ALA A 50 15.58 -7.87 -21.90
CA ALA A 50 15.11 -6.70 -21.19
C ALA A 50 15.32 -6.92 -19.67
N THR A 51 15.89 -5.94 -18.98
CA THR A 51 16.21 -6.02 -17.55
C THR A 51 15.46 -4.97 -16.76
N GLY A 52 14.97 -5.36 -15.58
CA GLY A 52 14.58 -4.43 -14.51
C GLY A 52 15.69 -4.36 -13.47
N THR A 53 15.43 -3.66 -12.37
CA THR A 53 16.32 -3.61 -11.20
C THR A 53 15.66 -4.35 -10.05
N LEU A 54 16.28 -5.43 -9.57
CA LEU A 54 15.85 -6.11 -8.34
C LEU A 54 16.58 -5.47 -7.15
N VAL A 55 15.83 -4.97 -6.18
CA VAL A 55 16.36 -4.42 -4.93
C VAL A 55 15.99 -5.35 -3.80
N VAL A 56 16.98 -6.02 -3.22
CA VAL A 56 16.76 -6.93 -2.10
C VAL A 56 17.05 -6.20 -0.81
N VAL A 57 16.04 -6.13 0.05
CA VAL A 57 16.11 -5.57 1.40
C VAL A 57 15.89 -6.66 2.43
N ALA A 58 16.38 -6.45 3.64
CA ALA A 58 16.10 -7.33 4.78
C ALA A 58 15.75 -6.53 6.03
N ALA A 59 14.83 -7.10 6.81
CA ALA A 59 14.45 -6.65 8.15
C ALA A 59 14.17 -7.89 9.01
N GLY A 60 14.30 -7.76 10.32
CA GLY A 60 14.00 -8.83 11.27
C GLY A 60 12.96 -8.42 12.30
N ARG A 61 12.43 -9.39 13.06
CA ARG A 61 11.64 -9.08 14.28
C ARG A 61 12.52 -8.48 15.38
N SER A 62 13.81 -8.82 15.35
CA SER A 62 14.88 -8.28 16.18
C SER A 62 16.14 -8.05 15.33
N ALA A 63 17.07 -7.26 15.83
CA ALA A 63 18.38 -7.10 15.19
C ALA A 63 19.08 -8.46 15.04
N SER A 64 19.61 -8.74 13.85
CA SER A 64 20.31 -9.99 13.53
C SER A 64 21.40 -9.76 12.48
N SER A 65 22.01 -10.83 11.97
CA SER A 65 23.00 -10.76 10.90
C SER A 65 22.89 -11.93 9.93
N LEU A 66 23.29 -11.68 8.69
CA LEU A 66 23.35 -12.65 7.61
C LEU A 66 24.79 -12.98 7.27
N THR A 67 25.14 -14.27 7.35
CA THR A 67 26.35 -14.79 6.72
C THR A 67 26.18 -14.82 5.21
N ALA A 68 27.28 -14.60 4.49
CA ALA A 68 27.31 -14.55 3.04
C ALA A 68 26.75 -15.83 2.44
N SER A 69 25.72 -15.69 1.61
CA SER A 69 25.03 -16.81 0.97
C SER A 69 24.34 -16.36 -0.31
N THR A 70 24.20 -17.29 -1.26
CA THR A 70 23.60 -17.01 -2.56
C THR A 70 22.08 -16.94 -2.46
N LEU A 71 21.50 -15.88 -3.01
CA LEU A 71 20.07 -15.76 -3.29
C LEU A 71 19.80 -16.14 -4.75
N MET A 72 18.76 -16.95 -4.96
CA MET A 72 18.30 -17.37 -6.29
C MET A 72 16.78 -17.19 -6.39
N LEU A 73 16.28 -16.88 -7.60
CA LEU A 73 14.86 -16.81 -7.92
C LEU A 73 14.53 -17.89 -8.96
N GLN A 74 13.38 -18.56 -8.84
CA GLN A 74 12.93 -19.58 -9.78
C GLN A 74 11.95 -19.01 -10.79
N ARG A 75 12.16 -19.29 -12.08
CA ARG A 75 11.20 -18.98 -13.14
C ARG A 75 10.08 -20.03 -13.16
N GLY A 76 8.96 -19.68 -13.79
CA GLY A 76 7.84 -20.61 -13.98
C GLY A 76 8.17 -21.88 -14.81
N ASP A 77 9.30 -21.92 -15.51
CA ASP A 77 9.82 -23.13 -16.19
C ASP A 77 10.66 -24.04 -15.26
N GLY A 78 10.78 -23.68 -13.98
CA GLY A 78 11.54 -24.40 -12.95
C GLY A 78 13.03 -24.05 -12.91
N SER A 79 13.54 -23.21 -13.83
CA SER A 79 14.95 -22.81 -13.84
C SER A 79 15.28 -21.79 -12.75
N TRP A 80 16.45 -21.93 -12.12
CA TRP A 80 16.92 -21.02 -11.08
C TRP A 80 17.87 -19.97 -11.66
N VAL A 81 17.64 -18.70 -11.33
CA VAL A 81 18.44 -17.56 -11.72
C VAL A 81 19.09 -16.96 -10.47
N THR A 82 20.41 -16.84 -10.48
CA THR A 82 21.17 -16.28 -9.36
C THR A 82 21.02 -14.77 -9.29
N ALA A 83 20.57 -14.24 -8.15
CA ALA A 83 20.53 -12.81 -7.87
C ALA A 83 21.84 -12.29 -7.27
N GLY A 84 22.60 -13.14 -6.57
CA GLY A 84 23.92 -12.79 -6.05
C GLY A 84 24.14 -13.26 -4.61
N SER A 85 25.27 -12.88 -4.02
CA SER A 85 25.59 -13.17 -2.62
C SER A 85 25.15 -12.00 -1.74
N ILE A 86 24.35 -12.28 -0.72
CA ILE A 86 23.89 -11.28 0.26
C ILE A 86 24.45 -11.59 1.66
N SER A 87 24.76 -10.54 2.43
CA SER A 87 25.33 -10.63 3.79
C SER A 87 25.18 -9.32 4.56
N GLY A 88 25.45 -9.35 5.88
CA GLY A 88 25.56 -8.16 6.72
C GLY A 88 24.54 -8.10 7.85
N ASN A 89 24.58 -7.03 8.63
CA ASN A 89 23.63 -6.80 9.74
C ASN A 89 22.23 -6.52 9.22
N VAL A 90 21.22 -7.08 9.86
CA VAL A 90 19.80 -6.86 9.57
C VAL A 90 19.17 -6.15 10.76
N PRO A 91 18.60 -4.95 10.58
CA PRO A 91 17.95 -4.22 11.66
C PRO A 91 16.57 -4.82 12.00
N PRO A 92 16.02 -4.53 13.19
CA PRO A 92 14.63 -4.83 13.49
C PRO A 92 13.69 -3.92 12.67
N ALA A 93 12.58 -4.47 12.21
CA ALA A 93 11.54 -3.69 11.53
C ALA A 93 10.97 -2.57 12.45
N PRO A 94 10.57 -1.41 11.91
CA PRO A 94 10.37 -1.10 10.48
C PRO A 94 11.65 -0.72 9.73
N ASP A 95 12.79 -0.59 10.41
CA ASP A 95 14.05 -0.33 9.74
C ASP A 95 14.40 -1.51 8.83
N GLN A 96 14.98 -1.18 7.68
CA GLN A 96 15.40 -2.16 6.69
C GLN A 96 16.78 -1.82 6.17
N ARG A 97 17.46 -2.85 5.67
CA ARG A 97 18.75 -2.68 5.00
C ARG A 97 18.67 -3.20 3.58
N GLN A 98 19.08 -2.38 2.62
CA GLN A 98 19.38 -2.86 1.28
C GLN A 98 20.62 -3.76 1.31
N LEU A 99 20.44 -5.02 0.92
CA LEU A 99 21.50 -6.02 0.85
C LEU A 99 22.18 -6.00 -0.51
N ILE A 100 21.39 -5.88 -1.58
CA ILE A 100 21.89 -5.79 -2.96
C ILE A 100 20.87 -5.08 -3.84
N ALA A 101 21.34 -4.34 -4.84
CA ALA A 101 20.53 -3.82 -5.93
C ALA A 101 21.26 -4.13 -7.24
N LEU A 102 20.58 -4.78 -8.18
CA LEU A 102 21.21 -5.23 -9.43
C LEU A 102 20.23 -5.26 -10.60
N PRO A 103 20.73 -5.13 -11.85
CA PRO A 103 19.95 -5.51 -13.02
C PRO A 103 19.56 -6.98 -12.95
N PHE A 104 18.29 -7.29 -13.16
CA PHE A 104 17.76 -8.65 -13.14
C PHE A 104 16.88 -8.92 -14.36
N PRO A 105 16.86 -10.14 -14.93
CA PRO A 105 16.10 -10.41 -16.15
C PRO A 105 14.60 -10.16 -15.94
N ALA A 106 13.99 -9.41 -16.85
CA ALA A 106 12.56 -9.16 -16.81
C ALA A 106 11.79 -10.46 -17.08
N ALA A 107 11.07 -10.92 -16.06
CA ALA A 107 10.28 -12.15 -16.06
C ALA A 107 9.45 -12.22 -14.77
N SER A 108 8.54 -13.18 -14.70
CA SER A 108 7.87 -13.58 -13.45
C SER A 108 8.61 -14.75 -12.80
N TYR A 109 8.74 -14.69 -11.48
CA TYR A 109 9.36 -15.68 -10.63
C TYR A 109 8.37 -16.06 -9.52
N ASP A 110 8.40 -17.30 -9.05
CA ASP A 110 7.40 -17.83 -8.11
C ASP A 110 8.01 -18.43 -6.82
N HIS A 111 9.33 -18.57 -6.77
CA HIS A 111 10.06 -18.99 -5.57
C HIS A 111 11.38 -18.24 -5.43
N ILE A 112 11.84 -18.10 -4.19
CA ILE A 112 13.22 -17.77 -3.88
C ILE A 112 13.91 -18.94 -3.19
N ARG A 113 15.23 -18.97 -3.28
CA ARG A 113 16.08 -19.84 -2.48
C ARG A 113 17.18 -19.02 -1.85
N PHE A 114 17.31 -19.13 -0.54
CA PHE A 114 18.41 -18.57 0.22
C PHE A 114 18.95 -19.64 1.16
N ARG A 115 20.23 -20.01 0.98
CA ARG A 115 20.82 -21.19 1.63
C ARG A 115 20.02 -22.47 1.33
N GLY A 116 19.54 -23.15 2.37
CA GLY A 116 18.71 -24.34 2.26
C GLY A 116 17.20 -24.04 2.20
N ASP A 117 16.80 -22.80 2.46
CA ASP A 117 15.40 -22.40 2.57
C ASP A 117 14.86 -22.06 1.17
N VAL A 118 13.66 -22.56 0.87
CA VAL A 118 12.93 -22.27 -0.37
C VAL A 118 11.56 -21.74 0.02
N GLU A 119 11.28 -20.50 -0.36
CA GLU A 119 10.03 -19.81 -0.04
C GLU A 119 9.29 -19.47 -1.33
N ARG A 120 7.96 -19.57 -1.28
CA ARG A 120 7.09 -19.20 -2.41
C ARG A 120 6.80 -17.71 -2.35
N VAL A 121 7.03 -17.01 -3.45
CA VAL A 121 6.76 -15.57 -3.58
C VAL A 121 6.59 -15.20 -5.04
N SER A 122 5.57 -14.41 -5.36
CA SER A 122 5.33 -13.92 -6.72
C SER A 122 6.14 -12.64 -6.95
N VAL A 123 7.20 -12.71 -7.75
CA VAL A 123 8.06 -11.56 -8.10
C VAL A 123 7.90 -11.26 -9.59
N THR A 124 7.61 -10.01 -9.97
CA THR A 124 7.51 -9.63 -11.38
C THR A 124 8.50 -8.51 -11.72
N VAL A 125 9.62 -8.90 -12.31
CA VAL A 125 10.62 -7.92 -12.76
C VAL A 125 10.23 -7.37 -14.13
N THR A 126 9.95 -6.07 -14.18
CA THR A 126 9.60 -5.37 -15.42
C THR A 126 10.78 -4.55 -15.95
N ALA A 127 10.95 -4.52 -17.27
CA ALA A 127 12.05 -3.79 -17.89
C ALA A 127 12.06 -2.30 -17.53
N GLY A 128 13.20 -1.80 -17.07
CA GLY A 128 13.37 -0.40 -16.65
C GLY A 128 12.63 0.00 -15.35
N GLN A 129 12.00 -0.96 -14.66
CA GLN A 129 11.34 -0.73 -13.36
C GLN A 129 12.18 -1.29 -12.22
N VAL A 130 11.95 -0.77 -11.01
CA VAL A 130 12.52 -1.30 -9.78
C VAL A 130 11.52 -2.24 -9.13
N GLU A 131 11.96 -3.45 -8.82
CA GLU A 131 11.19 -4.46 -8.10
C GLU A 131 11.85 -4.69 -6.74
N PRO A 132 11.21 -4.29 -5.63
CA PRO A 132 11.73 -4.56 -4.30
C PRO A 132 11.37 -6.00 -3.85
N LEU A 133 12.27 -6.62 -3.09
CA LEU A 133 12.10 -7.92 -2.45
C LEU A 133 12.56 -7.83 -1.00
N LEU A 134 11.65 -7.98 -0.05
CA LEU A 134 11.94 -8.02 1.38
C LEU A 134 12.13 -9.47 1.85
N LEU A 135 13.24 -9.68 2.55
CA LEU A 135 13.54 -10.91 3.28
C LEU A 135 13.35 -10.66 4.78
N GLY A 136 12.36 -11.33 5.38
CA GLY A 136 12.21 -11.41 6.83
C GLY A 136 13.25 -12.35 7.41
N ILE A 137 14.13 -11.83 8.27
CA ILE A 137 15.26 -12.59 8.84
C ILE A 137 15.12 -12.74 10.35
N ASP A 138 15.29 -13.96 10.84
CA ASP A 138 15.47 -14.25 12.26
C ASP A 138 16.62 -15.23 12.46
N ALA A 139 17.47 -14.94 13.45
CA ALA A 139 18.71 -15.68 13.72
C ALA A 139 19.55 -15.99 12.46
N GLY A 140 19.50 -15.10 11.47
CA GLY A 140 20.23 -15.21 10.20
C GLY A 140 19.58 -16.12 9.15
N ASN A 141 18.41 -16.71 9.37
CA ASN A 141 17.67 -17.52 8.38
C ASN A 141 16.41 -16.80 7.91
N LEU A 142 15.81 -17.27 6.81
CA LEU A 142 14.49 -16.77 6.41
C LEU A 142 13.45 -17.15 7.46
N ILE A 143 12.57 -16.21 7.80
CA ILE A 143 11.35 -16.51 8.54
C ILE A 143 10.36 -17.10 7.51
N PRO A 144 9.85 -18.34 7.72
CA PRO A 144 8.90 -18.95 6.79
C PRO A 144 7.68 -18.06 6.56
N GLY A 145 7.32 -17.85 5.29
CA GLY A 145 6.21 -16.98 4.90
C GLY A 145 6.48 -15.47 4.99
N ALA A 146 7.64 -15.03 5.50
CA ALA A 146 7.98 -13.61 5.61
C ALA A 146 8.88 -13.15 4.44
N VAL A 147 8.45 -13.44 3.22
CA VAL A 147 9.14 -13.03 1.99
C VAL A 147 8.13 -12.30 1.12
N TYR A 148 8.43 -11.05 0.80
CA TYR A 148 7.46 -10.13 0.20
C TYR A 148 8.07 -9.44 -1.01
N ALA A 149 7.32 -9.28 -2.08
CA ALA A 149 7.80 -8.70 -3.33
C ALA A 149 6.81 -7.70 -3.93
N GLY A 150 7.35 -6.63 -4.51
CA GLY A 150 6.57 -5.45 -4.86
C GLY A 150 6.40 -4.53 -3.66
N ASN A 151 6.09 -3.26 -3.93
CA ASN A 151 6.03 -2.25 -2.85
C ASN A 151 4.99 -2.67 -1.78
N ASP A 152 3.74 -2.91 -2.18
CA ASP A 152 2.59 -3.24 -1.33
C ASP A 152 2.91 -4.35 -0.31
N GLU A 153 3.46 -5.46 -0.79
CA GLU A 153 3.82 -6.60 0.04
C GLU A 153 5.03 -6.26 0.94
N VAL A 154 5.99 -5.46 0.47
CA VAL A 154 7.16 -5.07 1.26
C VAL A 154 6.77 -4.24 2.47
N ASN A 155 5.92 -3.21 2.35
CA ASN A 155 5.53 -2.48 3.57
C ASN A 155 4.61 -3.31 4.45
N LEU A 156 3.78 -4.19 3.87
CA LEU A 156 3.03 -5.16 4.64
C LEU A 156 3.98 -6.02 5.49
N GLY A 157 5.00 -6.59 4.87
CA GLY A 157 6.00 -7.41 5.55
C GLY A 157 6.77 -6.65 6.62
N LEU A 158 7.14 -5.38 6.37
CA LEU A 158 7.75 -4.54 7.40
C LEU A 158 6.82 -4.34 8.59
N GLY A 159 5.53 -4.10 8.36
CA GLY A 159 4.57 -3.97 9.44
C GLY A 159 4.30 -5.29 10.18
N GLU A 160 4.27 -6.43 9.48
CA GLU A 160 4.16 -7.74 10.12
C GLU A 160 5.39 -8.04 10.99
N LEU A 161 6.59 -7.87 10.45
CA LEU A 161 7.85 -8.08 11.18
C LEU A 161 7.97 -7.13 12.38
N ALA A 162 7.44 -5.92 12.24
CA ALA A 162 7.33 -4.94 13.31
C ALA A 162 6.24 -5.30 14.34
N GLY A 163 5.43 -6.32 14.12
CA GLY A 163 4.28 -6.68 14.98
C GLY A 163 3.16 -5.64 14.96
N LYS A 164 3.08 -4.81 13.91
CA LYS A 164 2.02 -3.81 13.72
C LYS A 164 0.76 -4.39 13.14
N PHE A 165 0.88 -5.40 12.28
CA PHE A 165 -0.28 -6.03 11.65
C PHE A 165 -0.64 -7.32 12.36
N VAL A 166 -1.94 -7.47 12.60
CA VAL A 166 -2.52 -8.69 13.18
C VAL A 166 -3.14 -9.48 12.04
N PRO A 167 -2.62 -10.67 11.69
CA PRO A 167 -3.25 -11.50 10.68
C PRO A 167 -4.62 -11.94 11.19
N MET A 168 -5.61 -11.94 10.30
CA MET A 168 -6.89 -12.55 10.59
C MET A 168 -6.71 -14.06 10.71
N PRO A 169 -7.04 -14.69 11.86
CA PRO A 169 -6.98 -16.13 11.99
C PRO A 169 -7.87 -16.81 10.95
N SER A 170 -7.49 -18.02 10.56
CA SER A 170 -8.33 -18.82 9.67
C SER A 170 -9.72 -19.00 10.28
N PHE A 171 -10.75 -18.75 9.49
CA PHE A 171 -12.14 -18.92 9.90
C PHE A 171 -12.90 -19.70 8.82
N ASP A 172 -13.93 -20.40 9.27
CA ASP A 172 -14.80 -21.21 8.41
C ASP A 172 -16.25 -20.97 8.83
N LEU A 173 -16.93 -20.09 8.11
CA LEU A 173 -18.33 -19.74 8.28
C LEU A 173 -19.09 -20.04 6.99
N VAL A 174 -20.40 -19.87 7.03
CA VAL A 174 -21.28 -19.98 5.87
C VAL A 174 -22.09 -18.70 5.70
N ASP A 175 -22.42 -18.37 4.46
CA ASP A 175 -23.34 -17.28 4.17
C ASP A 175 -24.81 -17.70 4.33
N HIS A 176 -25.70 -16.73 4.19
CA HIS A 176 -27.16 -16.87 4.16
C HIS A 176 -27.69 -17.88 3.11
N SER A 177 -26.89 -18.24 2.10
CA SER A 177 -27.22 -19.28 1.10
C SER A 177 -26.58 -20.63 1.42
N SER A 178 -26.01 -20.80 2.62
CA SER A 178 -25.22 -21.97 3.04
C SER A 178 -23.99 -22.25 2.15
N ARG A 179 -23.49 -21.23 1.44
CA ARG A 179 -22.21 -21.31 0.72
C ARG A 179 -21.08 -20.96 1.67
N ALA A 180 -19.88 -21.43 1.38
CA ALA A 180 -18.72 -21.12 2.19
C ALA A 180 -18.44 -19.61 2.25
N PHE A 181 -18.30 -19.08 3.46
CA PHE A 181 -17.75 -17.76 3.75
C PHE A 181 -16.57 -17.96 4.71
N ASN A 182 -15.39 -18.15 4.14
CA ASN A 182 -14.19 -18.54 4.88
C ASN A 182 -12.94 -17.83 4.34
N SER A 183 -11.81 -18.02 5.03
CA SER A 183 -10.55 -17.37 4.67
C SER A 183 -10.12 -17.58 3.21
N SER A 184 -10.45 -18.74 2.61
CA SER A 184 -10.14 -19.01 1.21
C SER A 184 -11.02 -18.19 0.25
N THR A 185 -12.30 -18.00 0.57
CA THR A 185 -13.25 -17.26 -0.29
C THR A 185 -13.06 -15.74 -0.24
N THR A 186 -12.43 -15.25 0.85
CA THR A 186 -12.08 -13.85 1.06
C THR A 186 -10.66 -13.50 0.65
N ALA A 187 -9.81 -14.49 0.37
CA ALA A 187 -8.43 -14.27 -0.03
C ALA A 187 -8.32 -13.34 -1.26
N GLY A 188 -7.40 -12.38 -1.21
CA GLY A 188 -7.18 -11.42 -2.28
C GLY A 188 -8.22 -10.31 -2.39
N LYS A 189 -9.14 -10.18 -1.43
CA LYS A 189 -10.16 -9.13 -1.40
C LYS A 189 -10.05 -8.30 -0.14
N ASP A 190 -10.21 -6.99 -0.27
CA ASP A 190 -10.42 -6.13 0.90
C ASP A 190 -11.82 -6.44 1.45
N VAL A 191 -11.96 -6.64 2.76
CA VAL A 191 -13.22 -7.07 3.39
C VAL A 191 -13.62 -6.09 4.49
N VAL A 192 -14.85 -5.59 4.45
CA VAL A 192 -15.46 -4.85 5.55
C VAL A 192 -16.44 -5.78 6.26
N ILE A 193 -16.20 -6.01 7.55
CA ILE A 193 -16.99 -6.92 8.37
C ILE A 193 -17.65 -6.14 9.49
N ALA A 194 -18.96 -6.24 9.65
CA ALA A 194 -19.67 -5.69 10.81
C ALA A 194 -20.29 -6.79 11.67
N ALA A 195 -20.25 -6.60 12.99
CA ALA A 195 -20.99 -7.41 13.94
C ALA A 195 -22.47 -7.03 13.90
N PHE A 196 -23.34 -8.03 13.81
CA PHE A 196 -24.78 -7.81 13.89
C PHE A 196 -25.49 -9.02 14.47
N HIS A 197 -26.80 -8.93 14.67
CA HIS A 197 -27.69 -10.08 14.71
C HIS A 197 -29.13 -9.63 14.39
N THR A 198 -29.96 -10.53 13.86
CA THR A 198 -31.23 -10.13 13.23
C THR A 198 -32.30 -9.63 14.19
N THR A 199 -32.15 -9.89 15.49
CA THR A 199 -33.10 -9.50 16.54
C THR A 199 -32.74 -8.18 17.24
N CYS A 200 -31.70 -7.48 16.79
CA CYS A 200 -31.30 -6.20 17.38
C CYS A 200 -32.07 -5.03 16.77
N HIS A 201 -32.62 -4.20 17.63
CA HIS A 201 -33.40 -3.01 17.29
C HIS A 201 -32.70 -1.72 17.72
N GLU A 202 -31.43 -1.80 18.16
CA GLU A 202 -30.63 -0.64 18.58
C GLU A 202 -29.55 -0.30 17.55
N THR A 203 -28.34 -0.84 17.71
CA THR A 203 -27.19 -0.41 16.90
C THR A 203 -27.07 -1.16 15.58
N CYS A 204 -27.48 -2.43 15.49
CA CYS A 204 -27.33 -3.23 14.27
C CYS A 204 -28.04 -2.62 13.04
N PRO A 205 -29.28 -2.10 13.13
CA PRO A 205 -29.89 -1.42 11.99
C PRO A 205 -29.09 -0.20 11.49
N LEU A 206 -28.30 0.44 12.35
CA LEU A 206 -27.39 1.54 11.95
C LEU A 206 -26.21 1.00 11.14
N TYR A 207 -25.62 -0.13 11.52
CA TYR A 207 -24.57 -0.79 10.73
C TYR A 207 -25.09 -1.27 9.37
N THR A 208 -26.29 -1.84 9.33
CA THR A 208 -26.93 -2.21 8.07
C THR A 208 -27.19 -0.96 7.20
N ALA A 209 -27.60 0.17 7.79
CA ALA A 209 -27.74 1.44 7.07
C ALA A 209 -26.39 1.96 6.54
N LEU A 210 -25.31 1.85 7.33
CA LEU A 210 -23.96 2.15 6.89
C LEU A 210 -23.58 1.29 5.68
N PHE A 211 -23.90 -0.01 5.70
CA PHE A 211 -23.61 -0.92 4.59
C PHE A 211 -24.37 -0.55 3.31
N PHE A 212 -25.61 -0.06 3.40
CA PHE A 212 -26.30 0.52 2.25
C PHE A 212 -25.57 1.74 1.68
N GLN A 213 -24.96 2.58 2.52
CA GLN A 213 -24.17 3.73 2.05
C GLN A 213 -22.85 3.28 1.41
N LEU A 214 -22.18 2.29 2.00
CA LEU A 214 -20.94 1.72 1.49
C LEU A 214 -21.15 0.98 0.16
N ALA A 215 -22.18 0.15 0.05
CA ALA A 215 -22.49 -0.63 -1.15
C ALA A 215 -22.70 0.24 -2.40
N LYS A 216 -23.11 1.51 -2.24
CA LYS A 216 -23.24 2.50 -3.32
C LYS A 216 -21.89 3.05 -3.82
N ARG A 217 -20.81 2.90 -3.04
CA ARG A 217 -19.55 3.67 -3.20
C ARG A 217 -18.28 2.82 -3.23
N VAL A 218 -18.28 1.63 -2.61
CA VAL A 218 -17.09 0.77 -2.59
C VAL A 218 -16.86 0.11 -3.96
N PRO A 219 -15.61 -0.07 -4.40
CA PRO A 219 -15.29 -0.83 -5.61
C PRO A 219 -15.77 -2.28 -5.51
N ALA A 220 -16.02 -2.93 -6.65
CA ALA A 220 -16.41 -4.34 -6.71
C ALA A 220 -15.35 -5.32 -6.16
N THR A 221 -14.11 -4.86 -5.97
CA THR A 221 -13.04 -5.63 -5.33
C THR A 221 -13.18 -5.73 -3.81
N VAL A 222 -14.03 -4.88 -3.21
CA VAL A 222 -14.30 -4.88 -1.77
C VAL A 222 -15.49 -5.78 -1.46
N THR A 223 -15.32 -6.71 -0.53
CA THR A 223 -16.39 -7.55 -0.01
C THR A 223 -16.98 -6.92 1.23
N LEU A 224 -18.29 -6.70 1.24
CA LEU A 224 -19.04 -6.31 2.44
C LEU A 224 -19.64 -7.58 3.06
N ALA A 225 -19.48 -7.75 4.37
CA ALA A 225 -20.13 -8.82 5.12
C ALA A 225 -20.63 -8.34 6.48
N GLU A 226 -21.84 -8.75 6.88
CA GLU A 226 -22.25 -8.69 8.28
C GLU A 226 -22.20 -10.13 8.83
N VAL A 227 -21.53 -10.32 9.96
CA VAL A 227 -21.37 -11.64 10.60
C VAL A 227 -22.15 -11.65 11.92
N THR A 228 -22.98 -12.68 12.12
CA THR A 228 -23.85 -12.72 13.30
C THR A 228 -23.06 -12.84 14.61
N THR A 229 -23.63 -12.31 15.68
CA THR A 229 -23.21 -12.51 17.07
C THR A 229 -24.19 -13.41 17.84
N ASP A 230 -25.29 -13.82 17.20
CA ASP A 230 -26.33 -14.71 17.73
C ASP A 230 -26.53 -15.93 16.80
N PRO A 231 -25.56 -16.85 16.69
CA PRO A 231 -25.63 -17.98 15.77
C PRO A 231 -26.73 -18.99 16.10
N ASP A 232 -27.28 -18.97 17.31
CA ASP A 232 -28.36 -19.87 17.72
C ASP A 232 -29.70 -19.47 17.07
N VAL A 233 -29.90 -18.16 16.84
CA VAL A 233 -31.08 -17.62 16.15
C VAL A 233 -30.80 -17.42 14.66
N ASP A 234 -29.64 -16.87 14.33
CA ASP A 234 -29.28 -16.43 12.98
C ASP A 234 -28.75 -17.60 12.12
N THR A 235 -29.62 -18.58 11.88
CA THR A 235 -29.38 -19.64 10.91
C THR A 235 -29.32 -19.07 9.47
N PRO A 236 -28.71 -19.78 8.49
CA PRO A 236 -28.67 -19.30 7.10
C PRO A 236 -30.06 -18.93 6.54
N ALA A 237 -31.10 -19.70 6.88
CA ALA A 237 -32.47 -19.42 6.45
C ALA A 237 -33.01 -18.11 7.04
N VAL A 238 -32.76 -17.84 8.32
CA VAL A 238 -33.14 -16.58 8.98
C VAL A 238 -32.39 -15.39 8.38
N LEU A 239 -31.09 -15.57 8.11
CA LEU A 239 -30.28 -14.55 7.45
C LEU A 239 -30.76 -14.25 6.02
N LEU A 240 -31.12 -15.27 5.24
CA LEU A 240 -31.65 -15.08 3.89
C LEU A 240 -32.97 -14.30 3.90
N ASP A 241 -33.87 -14.64 4.82
CA ASP A 241 -35.14 -13.95 4.99
C ASP A 241 -34.95 -12.49 5.45
N TYR A 242 -34.07 -12.25 6.42
CA TYR A 242 -33.68 -10.90 6.85
C TYR A 242 -33.08 -10.08 5.70
N ARG A 243 -32.13 -10.65 4.95
CA ARG A 243 -31.52 -10.03 3.77
C ARG A 243 -32.56 -9.62 2.72
N ASN A 244 -33.49 -10.53 2.41
CA ASN A 244 -34.54 -10.30 1.42
C ASN A 244 -35.51 -9.20 1.85
N ARG A 245 -35.92 -9.17 3.12
CA ARG A 245 -36.81 -8.11 3.65
C ARG A 245 -36.19 -6.73 3.55
N LEU A 246 -34.89 -6.62 3.81
CA LEU A 246 -34.18 -5.35 3.79
C LEU A 246 -33.73 -4.93 2.39
N GLY A 247 -33.59 -5.86 1.46
CA GLY A 247 -32.99 -5.63 0.16
C GLY A 247 -31.47 -5.48 0.23
N ALA A 248 -30.82 -6.10 1.23
CA ALA A 248 -29.37 -6.11 1.36
C ALA A 248 -28.74 -6.97 0.25
N THR A 249 -27.67 -6.48 -0.37
CA THR A 249 -27.00 -7.16 -1.49
C THR A 249 -25.70 -7.86 -1.09
N TRP A 250 -25.15 -7.53 0.07
CA TRP A 250 -23.91 -8.08 0.61
C TRP A 250 -24.12 -9.44 1.30
N GLU A 251 -23.01 -10.00 1.79
CA GLU A 251 -23.02 -11.29 2.48
C GLU A 251 -23.48 -11.13 3.93
N LEU A 252 -24.44 -11.94 4.36
CA LEU A 252 -24.72 -12.16 5.77
C LEU A 252 -24.20 -13.55 6.13
N ALA A 253 -23.40 -13.66 7.18
CA ALA A 253 -22.71 -14.90 7.52
C ALA A 253 -22.95 -15.36 8.96
N THR A 254 -22.90 -16.68 9.13
CA THR A 254 -23.14 -17.41 10.38
C THR A 254 -22.35 -18.72 10.40
N GLY A 255 -22.46 -19.49 11.48
CA GLY A 255 -21.82 -20.79 11.65
C GLY A 255 -22.30 -21.46 12.92
N THR A 256 -21.58 -22.49 13.36
CA THR A 256 -21.77 -23.03 14.72
C THR A 256 -21.39 -21.98 15.76
N ARG A 257 -21.92 -22.13 16.98
CA ARG A 257 -21.62 -21.25 18.10
C ARG A 257 -20.10 -21.14 18.35
N GLU A 258 -19.39 -22.25 18.26
CA GLU A 258 -17.93 -22.32 18.42
C GLU A 258 -17.19 -21.58 17.30
N GLN A 259 -17.62 -21.76 16.04
CA GLN A 259 -17.01 -21.07 14.90
C GLN A 259 -17.19 -19.55 15.00
N VAL A 260 -18.40 -19.09 15.31
CA VAL A 260 -18.70 -17.65 15.42
C VAL A 260 -17.99 -17.03 16.64
N ALA A 261 -17.95 -17.73 17.79
CA ALA A 261 -17.18 -17.28 18.94
C ALA A 261 -15.68 -17.19 18.63
N SER A 262 -15.11 -18.19 17.95
CA SER A 262 -13.71 -18.19 17.55
C SER A 262 -13.39 -17.06 16.57
N PHE A 263 -14.30 -16.78 15.64
CA PHE A 263 -14.17 -15.67 14.69
C PHE A 263 -14.12 -14.32 15.41
N TRP A 264 -15.06 -14.07 16.31
CA TRP A 264 -15.20 -12.78 17.00
C TRP A 264 -14.17 -12.53 18.10
N LYS A 265 -13.56 -13.58 18.64
CA LYS A 265 -12.51 -13.49 19.67
C LYS A 265 -11.38 -12.54 19.29
N THR A 266 -10.95 -12.54 18.02
CA THR A 266 -9.86 -11.67 17.52
C THR A 266 -10.18 -10.18 17.63
N PHE A 267 -11.46 -9.83 17.56
CA PHE A 267 -11.94 -8.44 17.63
C PHE A 267 -12.37 -8.02 19.04
N GLY A 268 -12.34 -8.96 20.00
CA GLY A 268 -12.86 -8.76 21.36
C GLY A 268 -14.37 -8.59 21.38
N VAL A 269 -15.08 -9.28 20.49
CA VAL A 269 -16.54 -9.30 20.41
C VAL A 269 -17.08 -10.57 21.07
N ASP A 270 -18.00 -10.41 22.01
CA ASP A 270 -18.72 -11.53 22.64
C ASP A 270 -19.98 -11.87 21.84
N LEU A 271 -20.40 -13.14 21.92
CA LEU A 271 -21.71 -13.54 21.41
C LEU A 271 -22.80 -12.85 22.22
N ALA A 272 -23.80 -12.32 21.55
CA ALA A 272 -24.82 -11.50 22.15
C ALA A 272 -26.19 -11.78 21.53
N THR A 273 -27.23 -11.61 22.33
CA THR A 273 -28.63 -11.86 21.93
C THR A 273 -29.49 -10.70 22.42
N GLY A 274 -30.54 -10.34 21.69
CA GLY A 274 -31.37 -9.16 22.02
C GLY A 274 -30.61 -7.83 21.95
N ASP A 275 -31.21 -6.75 22.44
CA ASP A 275 -30.63 -5.40 22.31
C ASP A 275 -29.38 -5.23 23.20
N THR A 276 -28.22 -5.54 22.61
CA THR A 276 -26.90 -5.45 23.22
C THR A 276 -26.00 -4.58 22.34
N HIS A 277 -25.15 -3.75 22.95
CA HIS A 277 -24.33 -2.76 22.26
C HIS A 277 -23.05 -3.37 21.67
N THR A 278 -23.18 -4.43 20.87
CA THR A 278 -22.06 -5.06 20.18
C THR A 278 -21.75 -4.28 18.90
N SER A 279 -21.09 -3.14 19.07
CA SER A 279 -20.83 -2.18 17.99
C SER A 279 -19.39 -2.29 17.50
N THR A 280 -19.14 -3.18 16.53
CA THR A 280 -17.83 -3.39 15.92
C THR A 280 -17.91 -3.49 14.40
N LEU A 281 -17.03 -2.77 13.70
CA LEU A 281 -16.73 -2.97 12.28
C LEU A 281 -15.23 -3.12 12.09
N ALA A 282 -14.81 -4.15 11.36
CA ALA A 282 -13.43 -4.43 11.04
C ALA A 282 -13.19 -4.27 9.54
N LEU A 283 -11.99 -3.81 9.19
CA LEU A 283 -11.50 -3.74 7.83
C LEU A 283 -10.29 -4.66 7.70
N LEU A 284 -10.41 -5.64 6.82
CA LEU A 284 -9.36 -6.58 6.45
C LEU A 284 -8.84 -6.20 5.07
N ASP A 285 -7.52 -6.18 4.91
CA ASP A 285 -6.94 -6.02 3.58
C ASP A 285 -6.95 -7.34 2.79
N ARG A 286 -6.71 -7.23 1.49
CA ARG A 286 -6.59 -8.36 0.55
C ARG A 286 -5.54 -9.41 0.92
N HIS A 287 -4.59 -9.06 1.79
CA HIS A 287 -3.55 -9.96 2.27
C HIS A 287 -3.99 -10.71 3.53
N GLY A 288 -5.17 -10.39 4.08
CA GLY A 288 -5.76 -11.07 5.23
C GLY A 288 -5.37 -10.45 6.57
N TYR A 289 -4.89 -9.21 6.61
CA TYR A 289 -4.55 -8.53 7.86
C TYR A 289 -5.68 -7.61 8.30
N ILE A 290 -5.90 -7.59 9.61
CA ILE A 290 -6.80 -6.64 10.24
C ILE A 290 -6.09 -5.28 10.24
N ARG A 291 -6.67 -4.31 9.55
CA ARG A 291 -6.10 -2.97 9.41
C ARG A 291 -6.69 -1.99 10.39
N LEU A 292 -8.00 -2.01 10.53
CA LEU A 292 -8.74 -1.07 11.36
C LEU A 292 -9.95 -1.75 11.99
N VAL A 293 -10.26 -1.34 13.22
CA VAL A 293 -11.46 -1.75 13.95
C VAL A 293 -12.15 -0.52 14.49
N TYR A 294 -13.32 -0.22 13.94
CA TYR A 294 -14.22 0.82 14.42
C TYR A 294 -15.11 0.26 15.53
N ARG A 295 -15.31 1.06 16.57
CA ARG A 295 -16.18 0.75 17.69
C ARG A 295 -17.19 1.86 17.93
N GLY A 296 -18.30 1.51 18.57
CA GLY A 296 -19.40 2.45 18.82
C GLY A 296 -20.33 2.60 17.61
N ALA A 297 -21.32 3.48 17.67
CA ALA A 297 -22.32 3.59 16.62
C ALA A 297 -21.85 4.48 15.45
N PRO A 298 -22.05 4.05 14.19
CA PRO A 298 -21.76 4.88 13.04
C PRO A 298 -22.74 6.06 12.90
N SER A 299 -22.24 7.14 12.32
CA SER A 299 -23.01 8.29 11.85
C SER A 299 -23.63 7.96 10.50
N ILE A 300 -24.96 7.87 10.48
CA ILE A 300 -25.74 7.53 9.27
C ILE A 300 -26.28 8.79 8.59
N GLY A 301 -26.41 9.90 9.33
CA GLY A 301 -27.09 11.09 8.84
C GLY A 301 -28.54 10.78 8.46
N ASN A 302 -29.01 11.36 7.35
CA ASN A 302 -30.40 11.24 6.89
C ASN A 302 -30.60 10.14 5.81
N ASP A 303 -29.54 9.46 5.36
CA ASP A 303 -29.62 8.40 4.34
C ASP A 303 -29.76 7.02 5.01
N ILE A 304 -30.90 6.82 5.68
CA ILE A 304 -31.31 5.54 6.28
C ILE A 304 -32.58 5.00 5.59
N PRO A 305 -32.61 3.73 5.15
CA PRO A 305 -33.80 3.10 4.62
C PRO A 305 -35.01 3.20 5.58
N PRO A 306 -36.21 3.58 5.12
CA PRO A 306 -37.39 3.68 5.98
C PRO A 306 -37.73 2.39 6.73
N SER A 307 -37.48 1.23 6.12
CA SER A 307 -37.67 -0.09 6.75
C SER A 307 -36.80 -0.27 7.99
N LEU A 308 -35.55 0.24 7.96
CA LEU A 308 -34.65 0.21 9.11
C LEU A 308 -35.08 1.19 10.19
N VAL A 309 -35.55 2.39 9.83
CA VAL A 309 -36.10 3.34 10.81
C VAL A 309 -37.26 2.74 11.59
N THR A 310 -38.17 2.04 10.91
CA THR A 310 -39.31 1.38 11.57
C THR A 310 -38.92 0.18 12.43
N SER A 311 -37.71 -0.37 12.25
CA SER A 311 -37.18 -1.46 13.08
C SER A 311 -36.47 -0.96 14.34
N LEU A 312 -36.19 0.33 14.47
CA LEU A 312 -35.46 0.86 15.63
C LEU A 312 -36.34 0.94 16.88
N SER A 313 -35.78 0.53 18.01
CA SER A 313 -36.34 0.78 19.35
C SER A 313 -36.21 2.27 19.72
N ALA A 314 -36.81 2.66 20.85
CA ALA A 314 -36.65 4.03 21.37
C ALA A 314 -35.20 4.39 21.71
N ALA A 315 -34.36 3.40 22.04
CA ALA A 315 -32.93 3.60 22.24
C ALA A 315 -32.19 3.70 20.90
N GLY A 316 -32.51 2.85 19.93
CA GLY A 316 -31.97 2.93 18.56
C GLY A 316 -32.26 4.28 17.88
N LEU A 317 -33.47 4.81 18.02
CA LEU A 317 -33.83 6.14 17.52
C LEU A 317 -33.05 7.27 18.19
N ARG A 318 -32.78 7.15 19.50
CA ARG A 318 -31.91 8.10 20.21
C ARG A 318 -30.46 8.03 19.72
N GLN A 319 -29.96 6.82 19.48
CA GLN A 319 -28.61 6.64 18.94
C GLN A 319 -28.48 7.24 17.54
N LEU A 320 -29.45 7.00 16.66
CA LEU A 320 -29.49 7.63 15.34
C LEU A 320 -29.49 9.17 15.45
N ALA A 321 -30.33 9.73 16.32
CA ALA A 321 -30.44 11.18 16.52
C ALA A 321 -29.19 11.82 17.13
N SER A 322 -28.36 11.05 17.86
CA SER A 322 -27.10 11.54 18.44
C SER A 322 -26.02 11.86 17.40
N GLY A 323 -26.15 11.33 16.18
CA GLY A 323 -25.14 11.46 15.13
C GLY A 323 -24.00 10.44 15.23
N GLY A 324 -24.09 9.45 16.12
CA GLY A 324 -23.09 8.40 16.29
C GLY A 324 -21.81 8.88 17.00
N ASP A 325 -20.78 8.03 17.01
CA ASP A 325 -19.54 8.23 17.77
C ASP A 325 -18.41 8.90 16.96
N GLY A 326 -18.80 9.72 15.98
CA GLY A 326 -17.86 10.54 15.19
C GLY A 326 -17.16 9.82 14.05
N TRP A 327 -17.73 8.71 13.56
CA TRP A 327 -17.27 8.02 12.35
C TRP A 327 -18.47 7.49 11.55
N GLY A 328 -18.35 7.28 10.23
CA GLY A 328 -19.40 6.78 9.34
C GLY A 328 -18.86 6.34 7.97
N ALA A 329 -19.72 6.36 6.94
CA ALA A 329 -19.34 5.89 5.59
C ALA A 329 -18.12 6.60 5.00
N PRO A 330 -17.96 7.94 5.10
CA PRO A 330 -16.78 8.63 4.57
C PRO A 330 -15.47 8.09 5.15
N ASP A 331 -15.47 7.74 6.44
CA ASP A 331 -14.28 7.31 7.16
C ASP A 331 -13.86 5.89 6.77
N VAL A 332 -14.84 4.99 6.66
CA VAL A 332 -14.59 3.62 6.18
C VAL A 332 -14.10 3.65 4.73
N LEU A 333 -14.66 4.52 3.88
CA LEU A 333 -14.21 4.69 2.50
C LEU A 333 -12.79 5.26 2.43
N GLN A 334 -12.48 6.24 3.26
CA GLN A 334 -11.12 6.80 3.35
C GLN A 334 -10.12 5.73 3.79
N SER A 335 -10.48 4.92 4.78
CA SER A 335 -9.69 3.79 5.24
C SER A 335 -9.45 2.74 4.16
N LEU A 336 -10.51 2.37 3.42
CA LEU A 336 -10.37 1.49 2.27
C LEU A 336 -9.43 2.08 1.22
N LEU A 337 -9.47 3.38 0.96
CA LEU A 337 -8.53 4.04 0.04
C LEU A 337 -7.09 4.04 0.57
N THR A 338 -6.88 4.18 1.88
CA THR A 338 -5.53 4.11 2.47
C THR A 338 -4.94 2.70 2.46
N ILE A 339 -5.80 1.68 2.45
CA ILE A 339 -5.39 0.26 2.48
C ILE A 339 -5.27 -0.30 1.06
N ALA A 340 -6.15 0.13 0.14
CA ALA A 340 -6.22 -0.35 -1.24
C ALA A 340 -5.52 0.57 -2.26
N GLY A 341 -5.18 1.80 -1.86
CA GLY A 341 -4.52 2.78 -2.71
C GLY A 341 -3.06 2.41 -2.97
N PRO A 342 -2.50 2.81 -4.14
CA PRO A 342 -1.15 2.45 -4.49
C PRO A 342 -0.25 2.91 -3.35
N GLU A 343 0.58 2.00 -2.85
CA GLU A 343 1.78 2.48 -2.25
C GLU A 343 2.49 3.32 -3.28
N GLN A 344 2.44 4.62 -3.07
CA GLN A 344 3.63 5.36 -3.38
C GLN A 344 4.70 4.69 -2.53
N SER A 345 5.58 3.95 -3.22
CA SER A 345 6.91 3.61 -2.73
C SER A 345 7.39 4.74 -1.84
N PRO A 346 8.15 4.48 -0.77
CA PRO A 346 8.87 5.51 -0.04
C PRO A 346 9.51 6.44 -1.08
N GLN A 347 8.90 7.60 -1.34
CA GLN A 347 9.53 8.56 -2.20
C GLN A 347 10.74 8.95 -1.38
N PRO A 348 11.97 8.75 -1.89
CA PRO A 348 13.10 9.42 -1.29
C PRO A 348 12.68 10.88 -1.16
N ALA A 349 12.73 11.37 0.07
CA ALA A 349 13.14 12.72 0.38
C ALA A 349 13.98 13.30 -0.77
N GLY A 350 13.32 14.09 -1.60
CA GLY A 350 13.89 14.65 -2.81
C GLY A 350 13.36 16.05 -2.95
N GLY A 351 14.02 17.00 -2.30
CA GLY A 351 13.71 18.42 -2.41
C GLY A 351 13.44 19.11 -1.08
N HIS A 352 13.41 20.43 -1.13
CA HIS A 352 13.00 21.26 0.00
C HIS A 352 11.48 21.26 0.14
N ALA A 353 11.02 21.36 1.39
CA ALA A 353 9.62 21.51 1.72
C ALA A 353 9.03 22.73 0.97
N PRO A 354 7.94 22.57 0.18
CA PRO A 354 7.33 23.68 -0.54
C PRO A 354 6.94 24.82 0.39
N GLY A 355 7.32 26.05 0.03
CA GLY A 355 6.97 27.23 0.83
C GLY A 355 5.46 27.41 0.96
N PHE A 356 5.00 27.82 2.14
CA PHE A 356 3.62 28.22 2.38
C PHE A 356 3.56 29.47 3.25
N LYS A 357 2.40 30.14 3.22
CA LYS A 357 2.03 31.23 4.13
C LYS A 357 0.53 31.11 4.42
N LEU A 358 0.19 30.64 5.61
CA LEU A 358 -1.17 30.26 5.99
C LEU A 358 -1.65 31.01 7.23
N ALA A 359 -2.95 31.30 7.28
CA ALA A 359 -3.59 31.84 8.47
C ALA A 359 -3.62 30.78 9.59
N SER A 360 -3.47 31.21 10.84
CA SER A 360 -3.56 30.33 12.01
C SER A 360 -4.89 30.48 12.72
N THR A 361 -5.44 29.38 13.26
CA THR A 361 -6.63 29.41 14.12
C THR A 361 -6.41 30.19 15.42
N GLY A 362 -5.16 30.30 15.88
CA GLY A 362 -4.73 31.14 17.01
C GLY A 362 -4.54 32.61 16.65
N GLY A 363 -4.80 33.00 15.40
CA GLY A 363 -4.59 34.34 14.88
C GLY A 363 -3.23 34.52 14.20
N GLY A 364 -3.14 35.55 13.36
CA GLY A 364 -1.93 35.84 12.58
C GLY A 364 -1.71 34.91 11.39
N THR A 365 -0.49 34.91 10.87
CA THR A 365 -0.10 34.17 9.68
C THR A 365 1.29 33.58 9.87
N VAL A 366 1.46 32.31 9.54
CA VAL A 366 2.73 31.58 9.67
C VAL A 366 3.21 31.21 8.28
N SER A 367 4.50 31.41 8.02
CA SER A 367 5.16 30.93 6.81
C SER A 367 6.19 29.86 7.13
N LEU A 368 6.47 28.97 6.17
CA LEU A 368 7.54 27.98 6.33
C LEU A 368 8.89 28.63 6.64
N ALA A 369 9.18 29.79 6.03
CA ALA A 369 10.40 30.54 6.28
C ALA A 369 10.54 31.02 7.74
N ALA A 370 9.43 31.25 8.44
CA ALA A 370 9.45 31.62 9.86
C ALA A 370 9.74 30.41 10.78
N LEU A 371 9.68 29.19 10.24
CA LEU A 371 9.91 27.92 10.94
C LEU A 371 11.28 27.31 10.57
N ALA A 372 12.08 28.00 9.76
CA ALA A 372 13.37 27.49 9.30
C ALA A 372 14.39 27.39 10.44
N GLY A 373 15.33 26.44 10.32
CA GLY A 373 16.41 26.25 11.28
C GLY A 373 16.12 25.21 12.38
N GLU A 374 14.87 24.76 12.51
CA GLU A 374 14.50 23.64 13.37
C GLU A 374 13.81 22.53 12.55
N PRO A 375 13.98 21.24 12.90
CA PRO A 375 13.25 20.18 12.25
C PRO A 375 11.74 20.33 12.50
N LEU A 376 10.93 19.95 11.51
CA LEU A 376 9.48 20.08 11.54
C LEU A 376 8.81 18.72 11.33
N VAL A 377 7.70 18.52 12.03
CA VAL A 377 6.69 17.49 11.71
C VAL A 377 5.45 18.24 11.24
N ILE A 378 5.17 18.18 9.95
CA ILE A 378 4.01 18.82 9.33
C ILE A 378 2.92 17.77 9.16
N ASN A 379 1.84 17.88 9.91
CA ASN A 379 0.71 16.96 9.86
C ASN A 379 -0.51 17.63 9.19
N PHE A 380 -0.96 17.02 8.10
CA PHE A 380 -2.18 17.40 7.40
C PHE A 380 -3.35 16.61 7.98
N TRP A 381 -4.38 17.32 8.43
CA TRP A 381 -5.49 16.73 9.17
C TRP A 381 -6.83 17.40 8.85
N ARG A 382 -7.92 16.73 9.25
CA ARG A 382 -9.29 17.26 9.28
C ARG A 382 -10.05 16.76 10.52
N GLY A 383 -11.04 17.52 10.96
CA GLY A 383 -11.84 17.22 12.14
C GLY A 383 -12.82 16.07 11.94
N ASP A 384 -13.21 15.80 10.70
CA ASP A 384 -14.01 14.66 10.28
C ASP A 384 -13.17 13.49 9.74
N CYS A 385 -11.93 13.36 10.19
CA CYS A 385 -11.01 12.27 9.85
C CYS A 385 -10.67 11.46 11.11
N PRO A 386 -11.26 10.28 11.33
CA PRO A 386 -11.00 9.43 12.48
C PRO A 386 -9.54 9.02 12.69
N PRO A 387 -8.78 8.60 11.66
CA PRO A 387 -7.35 8.30 11.87
C PRO A 387 -6.57 9.56 12.27
N CYS A 388 -6.93 10.75 11.75
CA CYS A 388 -6.35 12.02 12.18
C CYS A 388 -6.63 12.29 13.66
N ARG A 389 -7.86 12.01 14.13
CA ARG A 389 -8.23 12.15 15.54
C ARG A 389 -7.45 11.17 16.44
N ALA A 390 -7.22 9.95 15.97
CA ALA A 390 -6.56 8.89 16.72
C ALA A 390 -5.06 9.20 16.97
N GLU A 391 -4.35 9.74 15.98
CA GLU A 391 -2.91 10.05 16.11
C GLU A 391 -2.58 11.35 16.84
N MET A 392 -3.55 12.27 16.98
CA MET A 392 -3.32 13.60 17.53
C MET A 392 -2.74 13.60 18.95
N PRO A 393 -3.27 12.81 19.92
CA PRO A 393 -2.68 12.73 21.25
C PRO A 393 -1.21 12.29 21.24
N LEU A 394 -0.86 11.35 20.35
CA LEU A 394 0.51 10.88 20.17
C LEU A 394 1.43 12.02 19.67
N LEU A 395 1.01 12.74 18.63
CA LEU A 395 1.77 13.87 18.09
C LEU A 395 2.04 14.95 19.15
N GLN A 396 1.03 15.29 19.95
CA GLN A 396 1.20 16.26 21.04
C GLN A 396 2.15 15.81 22.13
N GLN A 397 2.10 14.53 22.47
CA GLN A 397 2.91 13.98 23.55
C GLN A 397 4.38 13.87 23.14
N ARG A 398 4.65 13.59 21.87
CA ARG A 398 5.99 13.23 21.39
C ARG A 398 6.70 14.32 20.60
N VAL A 399 5.98 15.24 19.99
CA VAL A 399 6.56 16.31 19.17
C VAL A 399 6.45 17.65 19.89
N GLY A 400 7.59 18.30 20.13
CA GLY A 400 7.63 19.62 20.74
C GLY A 400 9.02 19.95 21.30
N PRO A 401 9.11 20.88 22.26
CA PRO A 401 10.39 21.34 22.81
C PRO A 401 11.27 20.23 23.37
N GLN A 402 10.66 19.16 23.92
CA GLN A 402 11.40 18.00 24.47
C GLN A 402 12.08 17.16 23.38
N SER A 403 11.48 17.06 22.19
CA SER A 403 12.08 16.33 21.06
C SER A 403 12.96 17.22 20.18
N LYS A 404 13.03 18.54 20.44
CA LYS A 404 13.70 19.54 19.59
C LYS A 404 13.16 19.59 18.16
N VAL A 405 11.88 19.27 18.00
CA VAL A 405 11.18 19.25 16.71
C VAL A 405 9.88 20.04 16.86
N GLN A 406 9.55 20.89 15.89
CA GLN A 406 8.31 21.65 15.92
C GLN A 406 7.16 20.89 15.26
N LEU A 407 6.00 20.87 15.91
CA LEU A 407 4.77 20.33 15.37
C LEU A 407 4.00 21.42 14.61
N VAL A 408 3.78 21.21 13.31
CA VAL A 408 2.99 22.08 12.44
C VAL A 408 1.72 21.33 12.04
N LEU A 409 0.58 21.75 12.58
CA LEU A 409 -0.72 21.22 12.19
C LEU A 409 -1.29 22.06 11.05
N ILE A 410 -1.62 21.42 9.92
CA ILE A 410 -2.25 22.05 8.77
C ILE A 410 -3.62 21.42 8.57
N ASN A 411 -4.67 22.18 8.85
CA ASN A 411 -6.04 21.79 8.59
C ASN A 411 -6.33 21.91 7.09
N TRP A 412 -6.82 20.82 6.49
CA TRP A 412 -6.99 20.71 5.05
C TRP A 412 -8.44 20.96 4.64
N GLY A 413 -8.75 22.20 4.24
CA GLY A 413 -10.03 22.56 3.62
C GLY A 413 -11.21 22.88 4.54
N GLU A 414 -11.05 22.86 5.87
CA GLU A 414 -12.14 23.26 6.77
C GLU A 414 -12.09 24.76 7.11
N SER A 415 -13.21 25.26 7.68
CA SER A 415 -13.26 26.62 8.21
C SER A 415 -12.45 26.74 9.51
N ALA A 416 -12.02 27.97 9.82
CA ALA A 416 -11.31 28.26 11.06
C ALA A 416 -12.13 27.87 12.30
N GLU A 417 -13.45 28.03 12.23
CA GLU A 417 -14.41 27.70 13.28
C GLU A 417 -14.48 26.18 13.50
N ALA A 418 -14.60 25.40 12.43
CA ALA A 418 -14.64 23.95 12.49
C ALA A 418 -13.33 23.38 13.06
N ALA A 419 -12.19 23.87 12.56
CA ALA A 419 -10.88 23.48 13.03
C ALA A 419 -10.68 23.83 14.53
N ARG A 420 -11.00 25.06 14.97
CA ARG A 420 -10.92 25.44 16.39
C ARG A 420 -11.81 24.58 17.28
N SER A 421 -13.05 24.36 16.84
CA SER A 421 -14.02 23.57 17.60
C SER A 421 -13.52 22.14 17.80
N PHE A 422 -12.96 21.53 16.76
CA PHE A 422 -12.37 20.20 16.86
C PHE A 422 -11.16 20.18 17.78
N LEU A 423 -10.17 21.06 17.58
CA LEU A 423 -8.96 21.13 18.41
C LEU A 423 -9.31 21.26 19.90
N SER A 424 -10.30 22.10 20.23
CA SER A 424 -10.79 22.23 21.61
C SER A 424 -11.40 20.93 22.16
N ARG A 425 -12.12 20.15 21.35
CA ARG A 425 -12.71 18.87 21.77
C ARG A 425 -11.67 17.79 22.03
N VAL A 426 -10.60 17.76 21.23
CA VAL A 426 -9.53 16.76 21.35
C VAL A 426 -8.39 17.19 22.29
N GLY A 427 -8.52 18.34 22.95
CA GLY A 427 -7.52 18.82 23.91
C GLY A 427 -6.26 19.40 23.26
N ILE A 428 -6.35 19.84 22.01
CA ILE A 428 -5.23 20.48 21.31
C ILE A 428 -5.16 21.97 21.60
N ASN A 429 -4.15 22.33 22.38
CA ASN A 429 -3.94 23.68 22.90
C ASN A 429 -3.12 24.60 21.96
N GLN A 430 -2.50 24.05 20.91
CA GLN A 430 -1.80 24.85 19.90
C GLN A 430 -2.71 25.21 18.73
N GLY A 431 -2.41 26.34 18.06
CA GLY A 431 -3.09 26.71 16.82
C GLY A 431 -2.77 25.76 15.66
N SER A 432 -3.68 25.67 14.70
CA SER A 432 -3.50 24.99 13.42
C SER A 432 -3.49 26.01 12.30
N LEU A 433 -2.69 25.76 11.27
CA LEU A 433 -2.71 26.52 10.03
C LEU A 433 -3.90 26.06 9.17
N LEU A 434 -4.41 26.95 8.33
CA LEU A 434 -5.59 26.72 7.51
C LEU A 434 -5.22 26.70 6.03
N ASP A 435 -5.26 25.52 5.40
CA ASP A 435 -5.08 25.34 3.94
C ASP A 435 -6.44 25.32 3.24
N SER A 436 -7.13 26.46 3.27
CA SER A 436 -8.54 26.54 2.85
C SER A 436 -8.77 26.34 1.33
N ASP A 437 -7.75 26.57 0.49
CA ASP A 437 -7.80 26.36 -0.96
C ASP A 437 -7.13 25.05 -1.41
N LEU A 438 -6.67 24.25 -0.43
CA LEU A 438 -5.98 22.98 -0.57
C LEU A 438 -4.65 23.10 -1.35
N ALA A 439 -4.13 24.31 -1.58
CA ALA A 439 -2.96 24.52 -2.42
C ALA A 439 -1.69 23.97 -1.76
N VAL A 440 -1.57 24.11 -0.44
CA VAL A 440 -0.41 23.61 0.29
C VAL A 440 -0.42 22.09 0.30
N GLY A 441 -1.55 21.47 0.63
CA GLY A 441 -1.70 20.01 0.56
C GLY A 441 -1.35 19.47 -0.82
N ARG A 442 -1.82 20.10 -1.91
CA ARG A 442 -1.44 19.72 -3.28
C ARG A 442 0.06 19.85 -3.54
N ALA A 443 0.69 20.93 -3.10
CA ALA A 443 2.13 21.14 -3.30
C ALA A 443 2.97 20.10 -2.53
N TYR A 444 2.47 19.69 -1.36
CA TYR A 444 3.03 18.61 -0.53
C TYR A 444 2.58 17.22 -0.96
N GLY A 445 1.86 17.07 -2.07
CA GLY A 445 1.42 15.76 -2.59
C GLY A 445 0.45 15.01 -1.68
N VAL A 446 -0.33 15.73 -0.86
CA VAL A 446 -1.35 15.16 0.02
C VAL A 446 -2.52 14.64 -0.83
N ALA A 447 -2.64 13.31 -0.89
CA ALA A 447 -3.71 12.61 -1.60
C ALA A 447 -4.71 11.93 -0.64
N ALA A 448 -4.33 11.76 0.62
CA ALA A 448 -5.12 11.11 1.66
C ALA A 448 -4.79 11.72 3.04
N LEU A 449 -5.69 11.57 3.99
CA LEU A 449 -5.48 12.00 5.37
C LEU A 449 -5.49 10.82 6.36
N PRO A 450 -4.72 10.91 7.46
CA PRO A 450 -3.71 11.94 7.70
C PRO A 450 -2.51 11.76 6.75
N THR A 451 -1.77 12.84 6.53
CA THR A 451 -0.45 12.78 5.91
C THR A 451 0.52 13.56 6.79
N THR A 452 1.61 12.94 7.21
CA THR A 452 2.66 13.58 7.99
C THR A 452 3.94 13.68 7.18
N VAL A 453 4.57 14.85 7.20
CA VAL A 453 5.83 15.15 6.51
C VAL A 453 6.87 15.57 7.54
N PHE A 454 7.99 14.84 7.55
CA PHE A 454 9.14 15.10 8.41
C PHE A 454 10.14 15.95 7.61
N VAL A 455 10.53 17.09 8.15
CA VAL A 455 11.40 18.07 7.49
C VAL A 455 12.60 18.34 8.39
N ARG A 456 13.80 18.29 7.83
CA ARG A 456 15.04 18.63 8.53
C ARG A 456 15.16 20.13 8.79
N SER A 457 16.10 20.51 9.66
CA SER A 457 16.41 21.92 9.97
C SER A 457 16.87 22.74 8.75
N ASP A 458 17.46 22.10 7.74
CA ASP A 458 17.83 22.72 6.46
C ASP A 458 16.66 22.85 5.47
N GLY A 459 15.45 22.44 5.88
CA GLY A 459 14.24 22.49 5.09
C GLY A 459 14.08 21.37 4.07
N THR A 460 14.97 20.37 4.05
CA THR A 460 14.78 19.17 3.21
C THR A 460 13.70 18.27 3.80
N ILE A 461 12.80 17.76 2.96
CA ILE A 461 11.87 16.72 3.40
C ILE A 461 12.69 15.46 3.65
N GLU A 462 12.59 14.86 4.82
CA GLU A 462 13.22 13.58 5.16
C GLU A 462 12.28 12.39 4.88
N ARG A 463 11.01 12.56 5.20
CA ARG A 463 10.03 11.48 5.07
C ARG A 463 8.64 12.04 4.85
N ARG A 464 7.83 11.30 4.10
CA ARG A 464 6.38 11.45 4.06
C ARG A 464 5.74 10.14 4.49
N GLN A 465 4.77 10.24 5.39
CA GLN A 465 3.94 9.15 5.89
C GLN A 465 2.49 9.47 5.55
N VAL A 466 1.80 8.53 4.89
CA VAL A 466 0.36 8.61 4.62
C VAL A 466 -0.35 7.60 5.54
N GLY A 467 -1.52 7.97 6.06
CA GLY A 467 -2.25 7.18 7.06
C GLY A 467 -1.78 7.44 8.49
N GLU A 468 -2.51 6.86 9.45
CA GLU A 468 -2.32 7.06 10.90
C GLU A 468 -0.88 6.76 11.33
N LEU A 469 -0.28 7.66 12.10
CA LEU A 469 1.03 7.48 12.70
C LEU A 469 0.99 6.58 13.93
N ASP A 470 1.90 5.60 13.96
CA ASP A 470 2.21 4.85 15.17
C ASP A 470 3.42 5.43 15.94
N GLU A 471 3.44 5.19 17.24
CA GLU A 471 4.48 5.66 18.17
C GLU A 471 5.90 5.27 17.73
N ARG A 472 6.11 4.08 17.17
CA ARG A 472 7.46 3.62 16.82
C ARG A 472 7.98 4.32 15.57
N VAL A 473 7.13 4.51 14.56
CA VAL A 473 7.49 5.32 13.38
C VAL A 473 7.79 6.75 13.82
N LEU A 474 6.93 7.34 14.64
CA LEU A 474 7.16 8.69 15.13
C LEU A 474 8.48 8.81 15.89
N ALA A 475 8.78 7.89 16.82
CA ALA A 475 10.03 7.90 17.57
C ALA A 475 11.28 7.73 16.68
N ALA A 476 11.22 6.84 15.68
CA ALA A 476 12.32 6.62 14.74
C ALA A 476 12.58 7.88 13.89
N GLU A 477 11.54 8.47 13.32
CA GLU A 477 11.69 9.66 12.49
C GLU A 477 12.14 10.89 13.30
N LEU A 478 11.65 11.05 14.52
CA LEU A 478 12.16 12.08 15.44
C LEU A 478 13.65 11.89 15.73
N SER A 479 14.11 10.65 15.90
CA SER A 479 15.53 10.35 16.06
C SER A 479 16.32 10.74 14.81
N ASN A 480 15.83 10.43 13.62
CA ASN A 480 16.49 10.77 12.34
C ASN A 480 16.61 12.27 12.13
N LEU A 481 15.58 13.04 12.53
CA LEU A 481 15.59 14.50 12.43
C LEU A 481 16.62 15.17 13.36
N VAL A 482 16.98 14.54 14.48
CA VAL A 482 17.86 15.12 15.52
C VAL A 482 19.29 14.58 15.46
N SER A 483 19.52 13.44 14.82
CA SER A 483 20.82 12.74 14.81
C SER A 483 21.85 13.29 13.81
N GLN A 484 21.68 14.51 13.29
CA GLN A 484 22.62 15.13 12.32
C GLN A 484 23.03 16.55 12.72
#